data_AF-A0A9W4RLU7-F1
#
_entry.id   AF-A0A9W4RLU7-F1
#
_cell.length_a   1.000
_cell.length_b   1.000
_cell.length_c   1.000
_cell.angle_alpha   90.00
_cell.angle_beta   90.00
_cell.angle_gamma   90.00
#
_symmetry.space_group_name_H-M   'P 1'
#
loop_
_entity.id
_entity.type
_entity.pdbx_description
1 polymer ?
#
loop_
_entity_poly.entity_id
_entity_poly.type
_entity_poly.pdbx_seq_one_letter_code
_entity_poly.pdbx_strand_id
1 'polypeptide(L)'
;SHHGIKPTRGATVEERFAYPLIYEPGASWAYSSSSDWLGKVIEAGTEQSLEDYMRAHIWDPLGAESFTFRVEKVRPRLWGMNTRDRETGKVKLHRGRELNDGVTDCLGGQGVYGTAGDVMKVLESLLLDDGRLLRPGTTAEMFKPQLGEKAKRSLLEAMETPEWAVGHFPVTGEYDWGLGGLLVDGEKHPNRRYGTLIWSGASNVFWWIDRTTGLCGFFATQMLPAAEEQVRPFIKAFEDEMYARLKRSRPRAAL
;
A
#
# COMPACT_ATOMS: atom_id res chain seq x y z
N SER A 1 15.05 2.36 21.58
CA SER A 1 15.32 3.72 21.06
C SER A 1 16.81 3.84 20.82
N HIS A 2 17.22 4.14 19.59
CA HIS A 2 18.61 4.49 19.28
C HIS A 2 18.81 5.98 19.66
N HIS A 3 19.87 6.31 20.40
CA HIS A 3 20.14 7.68 20.91
C HIS A 3 18.98 8.39 21.63
N GLY A 4 18.09 7.66 22.31
CA GLY A 4 16.96 8.25 23.02
C GLY A 4 15.81 8.73 22.11
N ILE A 5 15.94 8.58 20.79
CA ILE A 5 14.90 8.91 19.82
C ILE A 5 13.82 7.81 19.87
N LYS A 6 12.57 8.25 20.09
CA LYS A 6 11.42 7.34 20.06
C LYS A 6 10.97 7.14 18.61
N PRO A 7 10.89 5.87 18.14
CA PRO A 7 10.32 5.52 16.83
C PRO A 7 9.07 6.33 16.50
N THR A 8 8.98 6.80 15.25
CA THR A 8 7.78 7.48 14.70
C THR A 8 7.42 8.83 15.35
N ARG A 9 8.36 9.48 16.05
CA ARG A 9 8.21 10.86 16.54
C ARG A 9 9.13 11.82 15.79
N GLY A 10 8.67 13.02 15.50
CA GLY A 10 9.39 14.02 14.69
C GLY A 10 8.43 14.68 13.71
N ALA A 11 8.74 15.91 13.31
CA ALA A 11 7.97 16.68 12.35
C ALA A 11 8.38 16.37 10.90
N THR A 12 9.67 16.05 10.67
CA THR A 12 10.24 15.76 9.34
C THR A 12 10.60 14.29 9.16
N VAL A 13 10.91 13.88 7.92
CA VAL A 13 11.38 12.51 7.60
C VAL A 13 12.65 12.17 8.39
N GLU A 14 13.62 13.09 8.42
CA GLU A 14 14.91 12.91 9.05
C GLU A 14 14.77 12.74 10.57
N GLU A 15 13.98 13.59 11.22
CA GLU A 15 13.74 13.49 12.67
C GLU A 15 13.02 12.17 13.02
N ARG A 16 12.07 11.76 12.17
CA ARG A 16 11.19 10.63 12.43
C ARG A 16 11.86 9.28 12.24
N PHE A 17 12.78 9.20 11.28
CA PHE A 17 13.41 7.97 10.81
C PHE A 17 14.95 7.99 10.92
N ALA A 18 15.49 8.72 11.91
CA ALA A 18 16.90 8.72 12.28
C ALA A 18 17.35 7.44 13.02
N TYR A 19 17.15 6.27 12.40
CA TYR A 19 17.61 4.97 12.92
C TYR A 19 18.63 4.35 11.97
N PRO A 20 19.58 3.55 12.48
CA PRO A 20 20.55 2.86 11.63
C PRO A 20 19.86 1.77 10.79
N LEU A 21 20.52 1.39 9.70
CA LEU A 21 20.15 0.18 8.97
C LEU A 21 20.30 -1.04 9.88
N ILE A 22 19.37 -1.98 9.74
CA ILE A 22 19.36 -3.25 10.51
C ILE A 22 20.06 -4.39 9.76
N TYR A 23 20.47 -4.15 8.51
CA TYR A 23 21.25 -5.04 7.65
C TYR A 23 21.92 -4.23 6.53
N GLU A 24 22.92 -4.82 5.87
CA GLU A 24 23.55 -4.22 4.68
C GLU A 24 22.55 -4.07 3.52
N PRO A 25 22.59 -2.97 2.73
CA PRO A 25 21.70 -2.78 1.59
C PRO A 25 21.69 -3.99 0.64
N GLY A 26 20.49 -4.50 0.34
CA GLY A 26 20.28 -5.65 -0.54
C GLY A 26 20.49 -7.03 0.11
N ALA A 27 20.98 -7.10 1.36
CA ALA A 27 21.25 -8.37 2.03
C ALA A 27 20.01 -9.04 2.66
N SER A 28 18.94 -8.29 2.92
CA SER A 28 17.70 -8.77 3.54
C SER A 28 16.52 -7.86 3.15
N TRP A 29 15.32 -8.18 3.63
CA TRP A 29 14.09 -7.42 3.43
C TRP A 29 13.39 -7.17 4.77
N ALA A 30 12.89 -5.95 4.97
CA ALA A 30 12.03 -5.56 6.07
C ALA A 30 11.14 -4.38 5.66
N TYR A 31 9.90 -4.38 6.14
CA TYR A 31 9.00 -3.25 5.97
C TYR A 31 9.54 -2.03 6.74
N SER A 32 9.58 -0.87 6.09
CA SER A 32 10.28 0.32 6.60
C SER A 32 9.74 1.63 6.02
N SER A 33 10.34 2.74 6.42
CA SER A 33 10.07 4.10 5.91
C SER A 33 10.81 4.41 4.60
N SER A 34 11.12 3.41 3.78
CA SER A 34 11.87 3.59 2.53
C SER A 34 11.15 4.52 1.56
N SER A 35 9.81 4.45 1.49
CA SER A 35 9.01 5.35 0.67
C SER A 35 8.99 6.80 1.18
N ASP A 36 9.15 7.02 2.48
CA ASP A 36 9.30 8.38 3.03
C ASP A 36 10.64 9.00 2.58
N TRP A 37 11.71 8.21 2.64
CA TRP A 37 13.02 8.62 2.12
C TRP A 37 13.02 8.80 0.60
N LEU A 38 12.30 7.95 -0.15
CA LEU A 38 12.12 8.12 -1.60
C LEU A 38 11.43 9.46 -1.92
N GLY A 39 10.48 9.88 -1.09
CA GLY A 39 9.88 11.21 -1.16
C GLY A 39 10.93 12.32 -1.12
N LYS A 40 11.87 12.26 -0.15
CA LYS A 40 12.97 13.23 -0.04
C LYS A 40 13.91 13.21 -1.25
N VAL A 41 14.17 12.04 -1.83
CA VAL A 41 14.97 11.92 -3.06
C VAL A 41 14.29 12.62 -4.23
N ILE A 42 12.97 12.49 -4.36
CA ILE A 42 12.20 13.19 -5.39
C ILE A 42 12.27 14.70 -5.14
N GLU A 43 12.05 15.17 -3.91
CA GLU A 43 12.12 16.60 -3.58
C GLU A 43 13.49 17.19 -3.92
N ALA A 44 14.58 16.51 -3.51
CA ALA A 44 15.94 16.95 -3.79
C ALA A 44 16.28 16.93 -5.29
N GLY A 45 15.81 15.94 -6.04
CA GLY A 45 16.11 15.79 -7.46
C GLY A 45 15.27 16.67 -8.38
N THR A 46 14.17 17.24 -7.88
CA THR A 46 13.21 18.01 -8.69
C THR A 46 13.02 19.44 -8.23
N GLU A 47 13.55 19.79 -7.05
CA GLU A 47 13.37 21.09 -6.38
C GLU A 47 11.88 21.46 -6.15
N GLN A 48 11.00 20.45 -6.15
CA GLN A 48 9.57 20.58 -5.88
C GLN A 48 9.24 19.93 -4.53
N SER A 49 8.18 20.40 -3.87
CA SER A 49 7.62 19.61 -2.77
C SER A 49 7.02 18.30 -3.31
N LEU A 50 6.99 17.24 -2.50
CA LEU A 50 6.40 15.98 -2.95
C LEU A 50 4.90 16.13 -3.28
N GLU A 51 4.17 17.00 -2.58
CA GLU A 51 2.78 17.37 -2.92
C GLU A 51 2.69 17.90 -4.35
N ASP A 52 3.54 18.85 -4.73
CA ASP A 52 3.48 19.50 -6.04
C ASP A 52 3.90 18.54 -7.15
N TYR A 53 4.97 17.77 -6.92
CA TYR A 53 5.42 16.75 -7.85
C TYR A 53 4.33 15.70 -8.11
N MET A 54 3.75 15.13 -7.04
CA MET A 54 2.71 14.11 -7.16
C MET A 54 1.45 14.68 -7.82
N ARG A 55 1.11 15.94 -7.54
CA ARG A 55 0.00 16.63 -8.20
C ARG A 55 0.22 16.74 -9.71
N ALA A 56 1.36 17.29 -10.12
CA ALA A 56 1.68 17.52 -11.53
C ALA A 56 1.87 16.22 -12.34
N HIS A 57 2.43 15.17 -11.73
CA HIS A 57 2.87 13.97 -12.45
C HIS A 57 2.00 12.73 -12.25
N ILE A 58 1.11 12.73 -11.25
CA ILE A 58 0.25 11.56 -10.96
C ILE A 58 -1.20 11.98 -10.83
N TRP A 59 -1.51 12.95 -9.97
CA TRP A 59 -2.90 13.23 -9.60
C TRP A 59 -3.65 13.98 -10.70
N ASP A 60 -3.11 15.09 -11.20
CA ASP A 60 -3.74 15.89 -12.26
C ASP A 60 -3.85 15.10 -13.58
N PRO A 61 -2.81 14.36 -14.04
CA PRO A 61 -2.93 13.51 -15.22
C PRO A 61 -4.05 12.48 -15.15
N LEU A 62 -4.44 12.04 -13.95
CA LEU A 62 -5.54 11.11 -13.70
C LEU A 62 -6.87 11.80 -13.38
N GLY A 63 -6.87 13.11 -13.11
CA GLY A 63 -8.02 13.83 -12.55
C GLY A 63 -8.35 13.39 -11.12
N ALA A 64 -7.35 13.01 -10.33
CA ALA A 64 -7.48 12.55 -8.94
C ALA A 64 -7.41 13.74 -7.95
N GLU A 65 -8.46 14.57 -7.94
CA GLU A 65 -8.47 15.88 -7.30
C GLU A 65 -8.48 15.85 -5.76
N SER A 66 -8.91 14.75 -5.14
CA SER A 66 -9.02 14.66 -3.68
C SER A 66 -7.68 14.41 -2.97
N PHE A 67 -6.63 14.04 -3.70
CA PHE A 67 -5.35 13.71 -3.10
C PHE A 67 -4.59 14.92 -2.57
N THR A 68 -4.08 14.77 -1.35
CA THR A 68 -3.18 15.74 -0.71
C THR A 68 -2.45 15.13 0.49
N PHE A 69 -1.24 15.59 0.77
CA PHE A 69 -0.52 15.39 2.03
C PHE A 69 -0.97 16.37 3.12
N ARG A 70 -1.77 17.38 2.77
CA ARG A 70 -2.15 18.52 3.62
C ARG A 70 -3.47 18.26 4.36
N VAL A 71 -3.38 17.67 5.54
CA VAL A 71 -4.53 17.29 6.37
C VAL A 71 -5.49 18.45 6.64
N GLU A 72 -4.98 19.67 6.79
CA GLU A 72 -5.76 20.89 7.03
C GLU A 72 -6.74 21.22 5.91
N LYS A 73 -6.46 20.80 4.67
CA LYS A 73 -7.36 20.98 3.51
C LYS A 73 -8.56 20.03 3.52
N VAL A 74 -8.46 18.93 4.28
CA VAL A 74 -9.44 17.84 4.25
C VAL A 74 -10.10 17.58 5.60
N ARG A 75 -9.55 18.08 6.70
CA ARG A 75 -9.97 17.80 8.09
C ARG A 75 -11.49 17.82 8.32
N PRO A 76 -12.27 18.81 7.82
CA PRO A 76 -13.72 18.83 8.05
C PRO A 76 -14.50 17.67 7.39
N ARG A 77 -13.89 17.02 6.38
CA ARG A 77 -14.49 15.93 5.60
C ARG A 77 -13.83 14.57 5.88
N LEU A 78 -12.81 14.53 6.73
CA LEU A 78 -12.12 13.29 7.05
C LEU A 78 -13.03 12.34 7.81
N TRP A 79 -13.07 11.09 7.33
CA TRP A 79 -13.71 10.02 8.08
C TRP A 79 -12.89 9.71 9.32
N GLY A 80 -13.53 9.70 10.49
CA GLY A 80 -12.86 9.45 11.75
C GLY A 80 -12.29 8.04 11.83
N MET A 81 -11.05 7.91 12.34
CA MET A 81 -10.46 6.60 12.60
C MET A 81 -11.19 5.91 13.74
N ASN A 82 -11.42 4.61 13.64
CA ASN A 82 -12.13 3.81 14.63
C ASN A 82 -11.23 2.71 15.19
N THR A 83 -11.59 2.18 16.34
CA THR A 83 -10.97 1.01 16.94
C THR A 83 -12.02 0.14 17.61
N ARG A 84 -11.67 -1.11 17.89
CA ARG A 84 -12.56 -2.05 18.58
C ARG A 84 -12.21 -2.09 20.07
N ASP A 85 -13.25 -1.93 20.89
CA ASP A 85 -13.15 -2.16 22.31
C ASP A 85 -12.92 -3.66 22.60
N ARG A 86 -11.84 -3.99 23.32
CA ARG A 86 -11.43 -5.39 23.54
C ARG A 86 -12.37 -6.16 24.46
N GLU A 87 -13.06 -5.48 25.37
CA GLU A 87 -13.96 -6.13 26.34
C GLU A 87 -15.35 -6.33 25.75
N THR A 88 -15.87 -5.31 25.08
CA THR A 88 -17.26 -5.30 24.58
C THR A 88 -17.38 -5.69 23.11
N GLY A 89 -16.28 -5.70 22.35
CA GLY A 89 -16.28 -5.93 20.90
C GLY A 89 -16.86 -4.78 20.07
N LYS A 90 -17.33 -3.69 20.71
CA LYS A 90 -17.98 -2.56 20.03
C LYS A 90 -16.94 -1.69 19.31
N VAL A 91 -17.33 -1.19 18.13
CA VAL A 91 -16.55 -0.18 17.40
C VAL A 91 -16.74 1.18 18.07
N LYS A 92 -15.66 1.91 18.28
CA LYS A 92 -15.66 3.26 18.84
C LYS A 92 -14.66 4.15 18.10
N LEU A 93 -14.89 5.46 18.15
CA LEU A 93 -13.94 6.44 17.59
C LEU A 93 -12.58 6.29 18.30
N HIS A 94 -11.52 6.22 17.50
CA HIS A 94 -10.15 6.27 17.99
C HIS A 94 -9.84 7.69 18.48
N ARG A 95 -9.49 7.81 19.76
CA ARG A 95 -9.11 9.09 20.40
C ARG A 95 -7.61 9.21 20.70
N GLY A 96 -6.81 8.26 20.19
CA GLY A 96 -5.36 8.33 20.31
C GLY A 96 -4.75 9.31 19.32
N ARG A 97 -3.41 9.44 19.37
CA ARG A 97 -2.65 10.28 18.46
C ARG A 97 -2.82 9.80 17.02
N GLU A 98 -3.16 10.70 16.10
CA GLU A 98 -3.16 10.41 14.67
C GLU A 98 -1.74 10.11 14.18
N LEU A 99 -1.60 9.18 13.23
CA LEU A 99 -0.27 8.73 12.77
C LEU A 99 0.60 9.90 12.30
N ASN A 100 0.03 10.90 11.62
CA ASN A 100 0.74 12.05 11.07
C ASN A 100 0.51 13.36 11.86
N ASP A 101 0.09 13.25 13.12
CA ASP A 101 -0.08 14.41 13.99
C ASP A 101 1.26 15.16 14.19
N GLY A 102 1.27 16.46 13.90
CA GLY A 102 2.44 17.34 14.02
C GLY A 102 3.52 17.16 12.92
N VAL A 103 3.23 16.38 11.87
CA VAL A 103 4.14 16.21 10.73
C VAL A 103 4.06 17.43 9.81
N THR A 104 5.21 17.95 9.37
CA THR A 104 5.32 19.07 8.43
C THR A 104 5.68 18.63 7.01
N ASP A 105 6.41 17.53 6.89
CA ASP A 105 6.86 16.97 5.62
C ASP A 105 5.78 16.12 4.92
N CYS A 106 5.90 15.99 3.61
CA CYS A 106 5.11 15.02 2.86
C CYS A 106 5.71 13.62 3.05
N LEU A 107 5.07 12.80 3.89
CA LEU A 107 5.52 11.43 4.17
C LEU A 107 5.09 10.46 3.07
N GLY A 108 6.00 10.17 2.12
CA GLY A 108 5.72 9.34 0.95
C GLY A 108 5.22 7.91 1.25
N GLY A 109 5.49 7.37 2.44
CA GLY A 109 5.02 6.04 2.85
C GLY A 109 3.61 6.00 3.46
N GLN A 110 3.07 7.13 3.92
CA GLN A 110 1.87 7.13 4.79
C GLN A 110 1.06 8.44 4.82
N GLY A 111 1.45 9.46 4.05
CA GLY A 111 0.99 10.84 4.25
C GLY A 111 -0.19 11.28 3.40
N VAL A 112 -0.58 10.52 2.39
CA VAL A 112 -1.64 10.93 1.44
C VAL A 112 -3.03 10.67 2.04
N TYR A 113 -3.87 11.70 1.98
CA TYR A 113 -5.32 11.64 2.17
C TYR A 113 -6.02 11.65 0.81
N GLY A 114 -7.15 10.98 0.69
CA GLY A 114 -7.95 10.96 -0.54
C GLY A 114 -9.21 10.11 -0.43
N THR A 115 -9.87 9.93 -1.57
CA THR A 115 -11.08 9.10 -1.69
C THR A 115 -10.78 7.76 -2.35
N ALA A 116 -11.64 6.77 -2.09
CA ALA A 116 -11.56 5.47 -2.76
C ALA A 116 -11.63 5.58 -4.29
N GLY A 117 -12.44 6.51 -4.82
CA GLY A 117 -12.56 6.75 -6.25
C GLY A 117 -11.25 7.22 -6.89
N ASP A 118 -10.52 8.11 -6.22
CA ASP A 118 -9.23 8.58 -6.73
C ASP A 118 -8.13 7.53 -6.61
N VAL A 119 -8.19 6.65 -5.61
CA VAL A 119 -7.29 5.48 -5.54
C VAL A 119 -7.57 4.54 -6.72
N MET A 120 -8.85 4.27 -7.02
CA MET A 120 -9.22 3.42 -8.16
C MET A 120 -8.66 3.97 -9.48
N LYS A 121 -8.67 5.29 -9.71
CA LYS A 121 -8.06 5.88 -10.93
C LYS A 121 -6.59 5.51 -11.11
N VAL A 122 -5.82 5.49 -10.01
CA VAL A 122 -4.39 5.08 -10.05
C VAL A 122 -4.28 3.59 -10.36
N LEU A 123 -5.05 2.74 -9.68
CA LEU A 123 -5.04 1.29 -9.90
C LEU A 123 -5.45 0.93 -11.34
N GLU A 124 -6.47 1.59 -11.88
CA GLU A 124 -6.97 1.41 -13.24
C GLU A 124 -5.94 1.81 -14.30
N SER A 125 -5.30 2.97 -14.16
CA SER A 125 -4.25 3.41 -15.10
C SER A 125 -3.08 2.42 -15.13
N LEU A 126 -2.64 1.91 -13.98
CA LEU A 126 -1.59 0.90 -13.90
C LEU A 126 -2.02 -0.48 -14.42
N LEU A 127 -3.28 -0.87 -14.21
CA LEU A 127 -3.85 -2.11 -14.74
C LEU A 127 -3.89 -2.09 -16.28
N LEU A 128 -4.42 -0.99 -16.84
CA LEU A 128 -4.58 -0.78 -18.27
C LEU A 128 -3.26 -0.47 -18.96
N ASP A 129 -2.27 0.02 -18.22
CA ASP A 129 -0.99 0.49 -18.74
C ASP A 129 -1.20 1.53 -19.85
N ASP A 130 -2.07 2.50 -19.55
CA ASP A 130 -2.63 3.46 -20.50
C ASP A 130 -1.68 4.60 -20.90
N GLY A 131 -0.44 4.58 -20.39
CA GLY A 131 0.58 5.57 -20.70
C GLY A 131 0.41 6.93 -20.01
N ARG A 132 -0.60 7.11 -19.15
CA ARG A 132 -0.85 8.41 -18.48
C ARG A 132 0.16 8.72 -17.39
N LEU A 133 0.61 7.69 -16.67
CA LEU A 133 1.56 7.82 -15.56
C LEU A 133 2.99 7.49 -15.98
N LEU A 134 3.17 6.36 -16.65
CA LEU A 134 4.46 5.78 -16.96
C LEU A 134 4.46 5.27 -18.40
N ARG A 135 5.65 5.15 -18.98
CA ARG A 135 5.80 4.45 -20.27
C ARG A 135 5.48 2.97 -20.07
N PRO A 136 4.87 2.27 -21.05
CA PRO A 136 4.48 0.87 -20.87
C PRO A 136 5.58 -0.08 -20.39
N GLY A 137 6.81 0.09 -20.89
CA GLY A 137 7.96 -0.70 -20.42
C GLY A 137 8.32 -0.45 -18.95
N THR A 138 8.10 0.77 -18.45
CA THR A 138 8.33 1.13 -17.04
C THR A 138 7.21 0.61 -16.15
N THR A 139 5.94 0.71 -16.58
CA THR A 139 4.81 0.12 -15.86
C THR A 139 4.99 -1.39 -15.73
N ALA A 140 5.37 -2.08 -16.80
CA ALA A 140 5.60 -3.53 -16.78
C ALA A 140 6.69 -3.96 -15.78
N GLU A 141 7.69 -3.12 -15.54
CA GLU A 141 8.76 -3.39 -14.57
C GLU A 141 8.25 -3.45 -13.12
N MET A 142 7.18 -2.69 -12.81
CA MET A 142 6.59 -2.71 -11.47
C MET A 142 6.06 -4.08 -11.05
N PHE A 143 5.69 -4.91 -12.03
CA PHE A 143 5.06 -6.22 -11.84
C PHE A 143 6.05 -7.39 -12.00
N LYS A 144 7.35 -7.12 -11.83
CA LYS A 144 8.41 -8.14 -11.87
C LYS A 144 9.06 -8.30 -10.49
N PRO A 145 9.62 -9.49 -10.18
CA PRO A 145 10.48 -9.71 -9.02
C PRO A 145 11.65 -8.71 -8.98
N GLN A 146 11.83 -8.01 -7.86
CA GLN A 146 12.91 -7.02 -7.68
C GLN A 146 13.93 -7.43 -6.61
N LEU A 147 13.70 -8.50 -5.86
CA LEU A 147 14.60 -8.93 -4.79
C LEU A 147 15.68 -9.89 -5.28
N GLY A 148 16.90 -9.68 -4.80
CA GLY A 148 17.95 -10.70 -4.84
C GLY A 148 17.60 -11.88 -3.92
N GLU A 149 18.22 -13.04 -4.15
CA GLU A 149 17.88 -14.31 -3.49
C GLU A 149 17.84 -14.21 -1.95
N LYS A 150 18.81 -13.51 -1.35
CA LYS A 150 18.88 -13.34 0.12
C LYS A 150 17.71 -12.53 0.67
N ALA A 151 17.41 -11.39 0.05
CA ALA A 151 16.30 -10.53 0.45
C ALA A 151 14.95 -11.21 0.22
N LYS A 152 14.80 -11.96 -0.88
CA LYS A 152 13.62 -12.78 -1.14
C LYS A 152 13.40 -13.83 -0.04
N ARG A 153 14.46 -14.50 0.40
CA ARG A 153 14.38 -15.48 1.49
C ARG A 153 13.86 -14.84 2.79
N SER A 154 14.40 -13.69 3.17
CA SER A 154 13.92 -12.94 4.35
C SER A 154 12.47 -12.48 4.20
N LEU A 155 12.04 -12.07 3.00
CA LEU A 155 10.64 -11.77 2.74
C LEU A 155 9.75 -13.00 2.94
N LEU A 156 10.15 -14.16 2.38
CA LEU A 156 9.38 -15.39 2.51
C LEU A 156 9.25 -15.83 3.98
N GLU A 157 10.33 -15.71 4.77
CA GLU A 157 10.30 -15.93 6.22
C GLU A 157 9.30 -14.99 6.92
N ALA A 158 9.30 -13.69 6.57
CA ALA A 158 8.33 -12.72 7.11
C ALA A 158 6.87 -12.99 6.69
N MET A 159 6.68 -13.74 5.60
CA MET A 159 5.37 -14.12 5.05
C MET A 159 4.89 -15.50 5.52
N GLU A 160 5.69 -16.25 6.30
CA GLU A 160 5.23 -17.48 6.95
C GLU A 160 4.14 -17.19 8.00
N THR A 161 4.24 -16.03 8.65
CA THR A 161 3.27 -15.53 9.65
C THR A 161 2.87 -14.08 9.35
N PRO A 162 2.06 -13.83 8.31
CA PRO A 162 1.77 -12.49 7.80
C PRO A 162 0.73 -11.73 8.66
N GLU A 163 0.72 -11.95 9.98
CA GLU A 163 -0.23 -11.33 10.91
C GLU A 163 -0.10 -9.80 10.98
N TRP A 164 1.07 -9.29 10.62
CA TRP A 164 1.38 -7.86 10.54
C TRP A 164 0.76 -7.18 9.30
N ALA A 165 0.44 -7.96 8.25
CA ALA A 165 -0.01 -7.44 6.98
C ALA A 165 -1.54 -7.36 6.91
N VAL A 166 -2.06 -6.22 6.46
CA VAL A 166 -3.50 -6.08 6.17
C VAL A 166 -3.80 -6.80 4.85
N GLY A 167 -4.70 -7.78 4.91
CA GLY A 167 -5.13 -8.54 3.74
C GLY A 167 -5.30 -10.02 4.06
N HIS A 168 -5.47 -10.81 3.00
CA HIS A 168 -5.45 -12.26 3.08
C HIS A 168 -4.27 -12.79 2.26
N PHE A 169 -3.37 -13.53 2.93
CA PHE A 169 -2.14 -14.05 2.35
C PHE A 169 -2.05 -15.55 2.66
N PRO A 170 -2.46 -16.42 1.74
CA PRO A 170 -2.20 -17.86 1.86
C PRO A 170 -0.70 -18.12 1.92
N VAL A 171 -0.29 -19.08 2.75
CA VAL A 171 1.12 -19.51 2.88
C VAL A 171 1.47 -20.39 1.67
N THR A 172 1.76 -19.76 0.53
CA THR A 172 2.13 -20.43 -0.73
C THR A 172 3.64 -20.64 -0.87
N GLY A 173 4.43 -19.82 -0.18
CA GLY A 173 5.88 -19.69 -0.40
C GLY A 173 6.25 -19.03 -1.74
N GLU A 174 5.29 -18.36 -2.39
CA GLU A 174 5.42 -17.83 -3.76
C GLU A 174 5.18 -16.33 -3.79
N TYR A 175 6.06 -15.60 -3.09
CA TYR A 175 6.04 -14.15 -3.05
C TYR A 175 7.41 -13.54 -3.38
N ASP A 176 7.37 -12.35 -3.96
CA ASP A 176 8.51 -11.46 -4.15
C ASP A 176 8.07 -10.01 -3.82
N TRP A 177 8.91 -9.03 -4.09
CA TRP A 177 8.56 -7.61 -4.00
C TRP A 177 8.68 -6.97 -5.38
N GLY A 178 7.61 -6.30 -5.81
CA GLY A 178 7.60 -5.48 -7.03
C GLY A 178 7.89 -4.01 -6.72
N LEU A 179 7.87 -3.15 -7.73
CA LEU A 179 7.97 -1.69 -7.51
C LEU A 179 6.60 -1.15 -7.11
N GLY A 180 6.29 -1.23 -5.81
CA GLY A 180 5.08 -0.65 -5.21
C GLY A 180 4.42 -1.53 -4.14
N GLY A 181 4.78 -2.81 -4.05
CA GLY A 181 4.17 -3.72 -3.07
C GLY A 181 4.66 -5.15 -3.18
N LEU A 182 4.02 -6.03 -2.41
CA LEU A 182 4.23 -7.47 -2.47
C LEU A 182 3.76 -8.00 -3.83
N LEU A 183 4.51 -8.94 -4.39
CA LEU A 183 4.24 -9.53 -5.70
C LEU A 183 3.94 -11.02 -5.55
N VAL A 184 2.90 -11.51 -6.22
CA VAL A 184 2.67 -12.96 -6.37
C VAL A 184 3.67 -13.50 -7.40
N ASP A 185 4.56 -14.38 -6.97
CA ASP A 185 5.65 -14.95 -7.77
C ASP A 185 5.50 -16.47 -7.94
N GLY A 186 4.28 -16.89 -8.29
CA GLY A 186 3.94 -18.28 -8.55
C GLY A 186 2.47 -18.47 -8.90
N GLU A 187 2.01 -19.72 -8.85
CA GLU A 187 0.69 -20.12 -9.35
C GLU A 187 -0.21 -20.77 -8.29
N LYS A 188 0.29 -21.02 -7.07
CA LYS A 188 -0.47 -21.70 -6.01
C LYS A 188 -1.59 -20.84 -5.41
N HIS A 189 -1.59 -19.53 -5.65
CA HIS A 189 -2.63 -18.67 -5.12
C HIS A 189 -3.97 -18.94 -5.83
N PRO A 190 -5.09 -19.11 -5.10
CA PRO A 190 -6.36 -19.58 -5.69
C PRO A 190 -7.02 -18.59 -6.65
N ASN A 191 -6.77 -17.29 -6.46
CA ASN A 191 -7.35 -16.22 -7.26
C ASN A 191 -6.28 -15.42 -8.04
N ARG A 192 -5.47 -14.64 -7.30
CA ARG A 192 -4.36 -13.83 -7.82
C ARG A 192 -3.41 -14.65 -8.66
N ARG A 193 -3.08 -14.13 -9.85
CA ARG A 193 -2.13 -14.76 -10.77
C ARG A 193 -0.71 -14.26 -10.55
N TYR A 194 0.25 -14.98 -11.13
CA TYR A 194 1.64 -14.51 -11.26
C TYR A 194 1.67 -13.04 -11.70
N GLY A 195 2.52 -12.25 -11.05
CA GLY A 195 2.67 -10.82 -11.31
C GLY A 195 1.58 -9.95 -10.67
N THR A 196 0.67 -10.48 -9.85
CA THR A 196 -0.28 -9.63 -9.11
C THR A 196 0.46 -8.80 -8.07
N LEU A 197 0.34 -7.47 -8.15
CA LEU A 197 0.91 -6.53 -7.19
C LEU A 197 -0.12 -6.21 -6.11
N ILE A 198 0.25 -6.31 -4.84
CA ILE A 198 -0.64 -6.10 -3.69
C ILE A 198 0.03 -5.29 -2.59
N TRP A 199 -0.75 -4.41 -1.98
CA TRP A 199 -0.34 -3.78 -0.72
C TRP A 199 -1.55 -3.29 0.07
N SER A 200 -1.26 -2.55 1.13
CA SER A 200 -2.27 -2.16 2.11
C SER A 200 -1.89 -0.91 2.90
N GLY A 201 -2.85 -0.39 3.66
CA GLY A 201 -2.68 0.71 4.59
C GLY A 201 -3.16 0.33 5.99
N ALA A 202 -2.54 0.93 7.01
CA ALA A 202 -2.73 0.58 8.42
C ALA A 202 -4.19 0.65 8.91
N SER A 203 -5.03 1.46 8.27
CA SER A 203 -6.46 1.62 8.56
C SER A 203 -7.33 0.48 8.02
N ASN A 204 -6.74 -0.70 7.80
CA ASN A 204 -7.32 -1.85 7.12
C ASN A 204 -7.86 -1.49 5.72
N VAL A 205 -6.99 -0.83 4.95
CA VAL A 205 -7.16 -0.58 3.51
C VAL A 205 -6.34 -1.63 2.76
N PHE A 206 -6.88 -2.21 1.69
CA PHE A 206 -6.23 -3.26 0.91
C PHE A 206 -6.45 -3.03 -0.58
N TRP A 207 -5.40 -3.18 -1.38
CA TRP A 207 -5.49 -3.04 -2.83
C TRP A 207 -4.68 -4.10 -3.57
N TRP A 208 -5.11 -4.40 -4.79
CA TRP A 208 -4.39 -5.29 -5.69
C TRP A 208 -4.56 -4.90 -7.16
N ILE A 209 -3.60 -5.29 -7.98
CA ILE A 209 -3.63 -5.16 -9.44
C ILE A 209 -3.16 -6.48 -10.03
N ASP A 210 -4.07 -7.21 -10.68
CA ASP A 210 -3.83 -8.47 -11.38
C ASP A 210 -4.02 -8.24 -12.89
N ARG A 211 -2.91 -7.87 -13.56
CA ARG A 211 -2.90 -7.59 -15.01
C ARG A 211 -3.23 -8.83 -15.84
N THR A 212 -2.90 -10.02 -15.36
CA THR A 212 -3.16 -11.30 -16.05
C THR A 212 -4.66 -11.58 -16.16
N THR A 213 -5.42 -11.25 -15.11
CA THR A 213 -6.89 -11.41 -15.14
C THR A 213 -7.61 -10.17 -15.65
N GLY A 214 -6.95 -9.01 -15.68
CA GLY A 214 -7.57 -7.73 -16.02
C GLY A 214 -8.43 -7.19 -14.87
N LEU A 215 -8.02 -7.42 -13.62
CA LEU A 215 -8.76 -7.03 -12.43
C LEU A 215 -7.86 -6.26 -11.46
N CYS A 216 -8.33 -5.11 -11.00
CA CYS A 216 -7.78 -4.43 -9.83
C CYS A 216 -8.90 -4.19 -8.81
N GLY A 217 -8.54 -3.90 -7.57
CA GLY A 217 -9.52 -3.66 -6.53
C GLY A 217 -8.97 -2.85 -5.37
N PHE A 218 -9.89 -2.15 -4.69
CA PHE A 218 -9.62 -1.35 -3.51
C PHE A 218 -10.71 -1.61 -2.46
N PHE A 219 -10.31 -2.14 -1.32
CA PHE A 219 -11.13 -2.29 -0.14
C PHE A 219 -10.64 -1.30 0.92
N ALA A 220 -11.53 -0.53 1.53
CA ALA A 220 -11.15 0.44 2.53
C ALA A 220 -12.07 0.42 3.74
N THR A 221 -11.45 0.50 4.91
CA THR A 221 -12.11 0.89 6.15
C THR A 221 -11.32 2.02 6.81
N GLN A 222 -11.76 2.45 7.98
CA GLN A 222 -11.02 3.36 8.87
C GLN A 222 -10.94 2.71 10.25
N MET A 223 -10.37 1.50 10.30
CA MET A 223 -10.26 0.69 11.51
C MET A 223 -8.80 0.49 11.89
N LEU A 224 -8.49 0.67 13.17
CA LEU A 224 -7.21 0.35 13.79
C LEU A 224 -7.38 -0.73 14.88
N PRO A 225 -6.35 -1.55 15.13
CA PRO A 225 -5.01 -1.52 14.52
C PRO A 225 -4.99 -2.09 13.09
N ALA A 226 -3.84 -1.99 12.42
CA ALA A 226 -3.60 -2.73 11.19
C ALA A 226 -3.82 -4.24 11.39
N ALA A 227 -4.24 -4.91 10.33
CA ALA A 227 -4.52 -6.34 10.26
C ALA A 227 -5.54 -6.82 11.30
N GLU A 228 -6.55 -6.00 11.59
CA GLU A 228 -7.57 -6.28 12.60
C GLU A 228 -8.34 -7.56 12.24
N GLU A 229 -8.48 -8.43 13.24
CA GLU A 229 -8.95 -9.80 13.04
C GLU A 229 -10.37 -9.87 12.47
N GLN A 230 -11.26 -8.96 12.88
CA GLN A 230 -12.64 -8.94 12.38
C GLN A 230 -12.75 -8.33 10.98
N VAL A 231 -11.84 -7.46 10.56
CA VAL A 231 -11.84 -6.88 9.20
C VAL A 231 -11.28 -7.87 8.18
N ARG A 232 -10.34 -8.74 8.57
CA ARG A 232 -9.65 -9.67 7.67
C ARG A 232 -10.59 -10.58 6.85
N PRO A 233 -11.65 -11.21 7.42
CA PRO A 233 -12.62 -11.98 6.65
C PRO A 233 -13.38 -11.15 5.60
N PHE A 234 -13.66 -9.86 5.86
CA PHE A 234 -14.35 -9.01 4.91
C PHE A 234 -13.47 -8.64 3.72
N ILE A 235 -12.17 -8.39 3.94
CA ILE A 235 -11.21 -8.18 2.84
C ILE A 235 -11.19 -9.42 1.94
N LYS A 236 -11.07 -10.62 2.53
CA LYS A 236 -11.06 -11.88 1.79
C LYS A 236 -12.37 -12.09 1.02
N ALA A 237 -13.51 -11.92 1.67
CA ALA A 237 -14.81 -12.11 1.05
C ALA A 237 -15.05 -11.13 -0.12
N PHE A 238 -14.62 -9.88 0.04
CA PHE A 238 -14.68 -8.88 -1.03
C PHE A 238 -13.84 -9.31 -2.24
N GLU A 239 -12.58 -9.67 -2.03
CA GLU A 239 -11.69 -10.11 -3.10
C GLU A 239 -12.21 -11.38 -3.79
N ASP A 240 -12.62 -12.40 -3.03
CA ASP A 240 -13.20 -13.63 -3.55
C ASP A 240 -14.41 -13.35 -4.45
N GLU A 241 -15.31 -12.45 -4.01
CA GLU A 241 -16.49 -12.07 -4.79
C GLU A 241 -16.11 -11.33 -6.08
N MET A 242 -15.09 -10.45 -6.07
CA MET A 242 -14.63 -9.76 -7.29
C MET A 242 -14.10 -10.76 -8.32
N TYR A 243 -13.26 -11.71 -7.90
CA TYR A 243 -12.79 -12.77 -8.79
C TYR A 243 -13.92 -13.71 -9.25
N ALA A 244 -14.89 -14.02 -8.37
CA ALA A 244 -16.03 -14.84 -8.73
C ALA A 244 -16.96 -14.14 -9.75
N ARG A 245 -17.13 -12.82 -9.67
CA ARG A 245 -17.86 -12.03 -10.67
C ARG A 245 -17.14 -12.02 -12.01
N LEU A 246 -15.81 -11.84 -12.01
CA LEU A 246 -15.01 -11.90 -13.23
C LEU A 246 -15.12 -13.26 -13.93
N LYS A 247 -15.09 -14.36 -13.18
CA LYS A 247 -15.29 -15.72 -13.73
C LYS A 247 -16.68 -15.90 -14.35
N ARG A 248 -17.71 -15.24 -13.79
CA ARG A 248 -19.10 -15.27 -14.30
C ARG A 248 -19.30 -14.37 -15.53
N SER A 249 -18.57 -13.27 -15.65
CA SER A 249 -18.71 -12.30 -16.76
C SER A 249 -17.94 -12.69 -18.02
N ARG A 250 -16.89 -13.52 -17.90
CA ARG A 250 -16.20 -14.07 -19.08
C ARG A 250 -17.14 -15.07 -19.78
N PRO A 251 -17.51 -14.86 -21.05
CA PRO A 251 -18.27 -15.87 -21.79
C PRO A 251 -17.47 -17.17 -21.76
N ARG A 252 -18.14 -18.30 -21.48
CA ARG A 252 -17.53 -19.63 -21.65
C ARG A 252 -16.99 -19.65 -23.07
N ALA A 253 -15.68 -19.72 -23.24
CA ALA A 253 -15.10 -19.97 -24.54
C ALA A 253 -15.81 -21.21 -25.10
N ALA A 254 -16.41 -21.06 -26.29
CA ALA A 254 -16.91 -22.21 -27.01
C ALA A 254 -15.73 -23.19 -27.20
N LEU A 255 -16.01 -24.45 -26.86
CA LEU A 255 -15.14 -25.62 -26.80
C LEU A 255 -13.90 -25.60 -27.71
#